data_AF-A0A831LT32-F1
#
_entry.id   AF-A0A831LT32-F1
#
_cell.length_a   1.000
_cell.length_b   1.000
_cell.length_c   1.000
_cell.angle_alpha   90.00
_cell.angle_beta   90.00
_cell.angle_gamma   90.00
#
_symmetry.space_group_name_H-M   'P 1'
#
loop_
_entity.id
_entity.type
_entity.pdbx_description
1 polymer ?
#
loop_
_entity_poly.entity_id
_entity_poly.type
_entity_poly.pdbx_seq_one_letter_code
_entity_poly.pdbx_strand_id
1 'polypeptide(L)' 'MGTCRGRHSFLASKTALTGDELVPGIIVVVQTFGDRINFHPHRHLPVTEGGVDKAGIFHSLPA' A
#
# COMPACT_ATOMS: atom_id res chain seq x y z
N MET A 1 -20.35 13.30 -1.73
CA MET A 1 -19.59 12.76 -0.58
C MET A 1 -18.94 11.45 -1.01
N GLY A 2 -17.84 11.50 -1.76
CA GLY A 2 -17.06 10.32 -2.13
C GLY A 2 -15.80 10.33 -1.28
N THR A 3 -15.82 9.69 -0.12
CA THR A 3 -14.63 9.61 0.73
C THR A 3 -13.55 8.83 -0.01
N CYS A 4 -12.39 9.43 -0.29
CA CYS A 4 -11.14 8.68 -0.50
C CYS A 4 -10.82 7.93 0.79
N ARG A 5 -11.47 6.79 1.01
CA ARG A 5 -11.21 5.92 2.17
C ARG A 5 -9.83 5.31 1.97
N GLY A 6 -8.80 6.03 2.40
CA GLY A 6 -7.51 5.45 2.74
C GLY A 6 -7.74 4.49 3.90
N ARG A 7 -7.98 3.22 3.59
CA ARG A 7 -7.90 2.14 4.56
C ARG A 7 -6.46 2.15 5.07
N HIS A 8 -6.28 2.49 6.34
CA HIS A 8 -5.00 2.38 7.02
C HIS A 8 -4.77 0.90 7.33
N SER A 9 -4.50 0.08 6.31
CA SER A 9 -3.98 -1.27 6.51
C SER A 9 -2.47 -1.16 6.61
N PHE A 10 -2.00 -0.94 7.84
CA PHE A 10 -0.63 -1.19 8.22
C PHE A 10 -0.34 -2.68 7.94
N LEU A 11 0.41 -2.95 6.88
CA LEU A 11 0.83 -4.30 6.52
C LEU A 11 1.91 -4.73 7.51
N ALA A 12 1.47 -5.32 8.62
CA ALA A 12 2.33 -6.11 9.47
C ALA A 12 2.97 -7.21 8.60
N SER A 13 4.30 -7.26 8.58
CA SER A 13 5.09 -8.29 7.92
C SER A 13 4.60 -9.68 8.36
N LYS A 14 3.74 -10.30 7.56
CA LYS A 14 3.18 -11.60 7.89
C LYS A 14 4.20 -12.67 7.50
N THR A 15 5.10 -13.00 8.43
CA THR A 15 5.94 -14.21 8.41
C THR A 15 5.10 -15.50 8.28
N ALA A 16 3.77 -15.42 8.42
CA ALA A 16 2.84 -16.53 8.52
C ALA A 16 2.53 -17.27 7.19
N LEU A 17 2.89 -16.73 6.02
CA LEU A 17 2.55 -17.37 4.73
C LEU A 17 3.73 -18.10 4.09
N THR A 18 4.94 -17.57 4.24
CA THR A 18 6.15 -18.10 3.58
C THR A 18 7.20 -18.59 4.58
N GLY A 19 7.03 -18.31 5.88
CA GLY A 19 8.07 -18.51 6.89
C GLY A 19 9.20 -17.48 6.84
N ASP A 20 9.23 -16.65 5.79
CA ASP A 20 10.22 -15.61 5.53
C ASP A 20 9.61 -14.21 5.68
N GLU A 21 10.49 -13.23 5.92
CA GLU A 21 10.13 -11.82 5.89
C GLU A 21 9.87 -11.38 4.44
N LEU A 22 8.67 -10.84 4.19
CA LEU A 22 8.27 -10.30 2.89
C LEU A 22 8.49 -8.80 2.85
N VAL A 23 9.10 -8.31 1.77
CA VAL A 23 9.31 -6.87 1.53
C VAL A 23 8.19 -6.34 0.62
N PRO A 24 7.29 -5.46 1.12
CA PRO A 24 6.25 -4.88 0.29
C PRO A 24 6.80 -3.78 -0.63
N GLY A 25 6.16 -3.58 -1.77
CA GLY A 25 6.38 -2.43 -2.65
C GLY A 25 5.48 -1.24 -2.25
N ILE A 26 5.99 -0.02 -2.43
CA ILE A 26 5.24 1.22 -2.18
C ILE A 26 5.34 2.13 -3.41
N ILE A 27 4.21 2.69 -3.85
CA ILE A 27 4.17 3.78 -4.83
C ILE A 27 3.87 5.06 -4.06
N VAL A 28 4.60 6.14 -4.33
CA VAL A 28 4.35 7.45 -3.69
C VAL A 28 3.79 8.42 -4.72
N VAL A 29 2.59 8.93 -4.46
CA VAL A 29 1.90 9.90 -5.32
C VAL A 29 1.62 11.16 -4.51
N VAL A 30 2.01 12.31 -5.04
CA VAL A 30 1.68 13.62 -4.47
C VAL A 30 0.50 14.19 -5.26
N GLN A 31 -0.59 14.49 -4.56
CA GLN A 31 -1.80 15.08 -5.14
C GLN A 31 -2.07 16.44 -4.50
N THR A 32 -1.92 17.51 -5.29
CA THR A 32 -2.01 18.90 -4.80
C THR A 32 -3.46 19.40 -4.67
N PHE A 33 -4.36 18.92 -5.51
CA PHE A 33 -5.76 19.35 -5.57
C PHE A 33 -6.72 18.19 -5.31
N GLY A 34 -7.78 18.45 -4.55
CA GLY A 34 -8.87 17.52 -4.28
C GLY A 34 -10.08 17.75 -5.19
N ASP A 35 -11.26 17.33 -4.72
CA ASP A 35 -12.52 17.50 -5.45
C ASP A 35 -12.73 18.96 -5.87
N ARG A 36 -13.21 19.15 -7.11
CA ARG A 36 -13.49 20.48 -7.71
C ARG A 36 -12.28 21.43 -7.72
N ILE A 37 -11.05 20.91 -7.81
CA ILE A 37 -9.80 21.69 -7.85
C ILE A 37 -9.62 22.54 -6.57
N ASN A 38 -10.23 22.12 -5.44
CA ASN A 38 -9.94 22.74 -4.16
C ASN A 38 -8.50 22.40 -3.74
N PHE A 39 -7.76 23.40 -3.28
CA PHE A 39 -6.41 23.20 -2.77
C PHE A 39 -6.46 22.25 -1.57
N HIS A 40 -5.91 21.05 -1.75
CA HIS A 40 -5.96 19.97 -0.76
C HIS A 40 -4.75 19.05 -0.98
N PRO A 41 -3.53 19.50 -0.62
CA PRO A 41 -2.33 18.73 -0.82
C PRO A 41 -2.31 17.50 0.09
N HIS A 42 -2.28 16.31 -0.51
CA HIS A 42 -2.19 15.03 0.19
C HIS A 42 -1.28 14.08 -0.58
N ARG A 43 -0.87 12.98 0.09
CA ARG A 43 -0.04 11.94 -0.50
C ARG A 43 -0.79 10.62 -0.47
N HIS A 44 -0.81 9.91 -1.59
CA HIS A 44 -1.20 8.51 -1.63
C HIS A 44 0.05 7.65 -1.56
N LEU A 45 0.06 6.71 -0.62
CA LEU A 45 1.09 5.69 -0.51
C LEU A 45 0.44 4.30 -0.67
N PRO A 46 -0.01 3.90 -1.88
CA PRO A 46 -0.44 2.53 -2.10
C PRO A 46 0.71 1.57 -1.80
N VAL A 47 0.40 0.54 -1.02
CA VAL A 47 1.31 -0.55 -0.69
C VAL A 47 0.81 -1.80 -1.42
N THR A 48 1.72 -2.62 -1.94
CA THR A 48 1.34 -3.87 -2.61
C THR A 48 0.58 -4.80 -1.66
N GLU A 49 -0.42 -5.52 -2.18
CA GLU A 49 -1.17 -6.56 -1.44
C GLU A 49 -0.35 -7.85 -1.31
N GLY A 50 0.89 -7.71 -0.88
CA GLY A 50 1.90 -8.74 -0.96
C GLY A 50 3.30 -8.18 -0.85
N GLY A 51 4.29 -9.04 -0.95
CA GLY A 51 5.69 -8.66 -0.91
C GLY A 51 6.58 -9.68 -1.57
N VAL A 52 7.84 -9.31 -1.76
CA VAL A 52 8.86 -10.16 -2.37
C VAL A 52 9.67 -10.84 -1.26
N ASP A 53 9.94 -12.14 -1.39
CA ASP A 53 10.81 -12.88 -0.49
C ASP A 53 12.30 -12.73 -0.84
N LYS A 54 13.19 -13.40 -0.09
CA LYS A 54 14.64 -13.37 -0.35
C LYS A 54 15.04 -14.01 -1.68
N ALA A 55 14.21 -14.90 -2.23
CA ALA A 55 14.42 -15.54 -3.53
C ALA A 55 13.95 -14.66 -4.70
N GLY A 56 13.35 -13.49 -4.43
CA GLY A 56 12.82 -12.61 -5.46
C GLY A 56 11.43 -13.00 -5.94
N ILE A 57 10.74 -13.91 -5.25
CA ILE A 57 9.39 -14.36 -5.60
C ILE A 57 8.36 -13.48 -4.91
N PHE A 58 7.38 -13.00 -5.67
CA PHE A 58 6.27 -12.20 -5.13
C PHE A 58 5.17 -13.11 -4.58
N HIS A 59 4.75 -12.82 -3.36
CA HIS A 59 3.68 -13.53 -2.66
C HIS A 59 2.54 -12.56 -2.35
N SER A 60 1.35 -12.87 -2.86
CA SER A 60 0.13 -12.14 -2.54
C SER A 60 -0.38 -12.51 -1.15
N LEU A 61 -0.94 -11.54 -0.44
CA LEU A 61 -1.66 -11.79 0.79
C LEU A 61 -3.03 -12.41 0.50
N PRO A 62 -3.51 -13.33 1.35
CA PRO A 62 -4.87 -13.85 1.23
C PRO A 62 -5.89 -12.73 1.49
N ALA A 63 -7.02 -12.82 0.77
CA ALA A 63 -8.15 -11.90 0.88
C ALA A 63 -8.93 -12.05 2.20
#